data_AF-A0A151UAB1-F1
#
_entry.id   AF-A0A151UAB1-F1
#
_cell.length_a   1.000
_cell.length_b   1.000
_cell.length_c   1.000
_cell.angle_alpha   90.00
_cell.angle_beta   90.00
_cell.angle_gamma   90.00
#
_symmetry.space_group_name_H-M   'P 1'
#
loop_
_entity.id
_entity.type
_entity.pdbx_description
1 polymer ?
#
loop_
_entity_poly.entity_id
_entity_poly.type
_entity_poly.pdbx_seq_one_letter_code
_entity_poly.pdbx_strand_id
1 'polypeptide(L)'
;MMGYANTGQIASGIHFRLRARAFIVAEPKGNRVVFVNLDACMASQIVKIKVIERLKERYGDLYTEKNVAISGIHTHAGPGGYLQYVVYIVTSFGFVHQSFDVIVDGIEKCIIQAHENLRPGSIFVNKGELLDAGVNRSPSAYLNNPAAERRKYRYNVDKEMTLLKFVDDDWGPVGSFNWFPTHGTSMSRTNSLISGDNKGAAARFMEDWFEQKGSERMDSVVFEDEGLPRRISNIIPRRHDKRMLLMLCFWMKLLASFSTQI
;
A
#
# COMPACT_ATOMS: atom_id res chain seq x y z
N MET A 1 7.30 -8.66 18.07
CA MET A 1 6.56 -8.18 16.87
C MET A 1 5.93 -6.84 17.24
N MET A 2 5.69 -5.95 16.27
CA MET A 2 5.16 -4.62 16.55
C MET A 2 3.63 -4.60 16.55
N GLY A 3 3.01 -3.98 17.56
CA GLY A 3 1.57 -3.76 17.63
C GLY A 3 0.95 -4.11 18.99
N TYR A 4 1.01 -5.38 19.39
CA TYR A 4 0.35 -5.87 20.61
C TYR A 4 1.07 -5.55 21.93
N ALA A 5 2.23 -4.90 21.86
CA ALA A 5 3.06 -4.57 23.02
C ALA A 5 3.33 -5.79 23.94
N ASN A 6 3.58 -6.95 23.34
CA ASN A 6 3.84 -8.21 24.04
C ASN A 6 5.31 -8.62 23.85
N THR A 7 6.09 -8.60 24.93
CA THR A 7 7.51 -8.98 24.93
C THR A 7 7.74 -10.45 24.58
N GLY A 8 6.76 -11.32 24.83
CA GLY A 8 6.81 -12.75 24.45
C GLY A 8 6.42 -13.03 23.00
N GLN A 9 5.95 -12.03 22.24
CA GLN A 9 5.57 -12.22 20.84
C GLN A 9 6.78 -12.07 19.91
N ILE A 10 7.56 -13.13 19.78
CA ILE A 10 8.75 -13.18 18.95
C ILE A 10 8.42 -13.85 17.61
N ALA A 11 8.92 -13.28 16.51
CA ALA A 11 8.70 -13.88 15.19
C ALA A 11 9.50 -15.18 15.07
N SER A 12 8.86 -16.26 14.63
CA SER A 12 9.45 -17.61 14.47
C SER A 12 9.26 -18.17 13.06
N GLY A 13 8.83 -17.34 12.10
CA GLY A 13 8.59 -17.74 10.73
C GLY A 13 7.90 -16.67 9.90
N ILE A 14 7.54 -17.01 8.67
CA ILE A 14 6.89 -16.11 7.72
C ILE A 14 5.64 -16.82 7.17
N HIS A 15 4.49 -16.18 7.31
CA HIS A 15 3.26 -16.62 6.63
C HIS A 15 3.28 -16.12 5.18
N PHE A 16 3.42 -14.81 4.99
CA PHE A 16 3.76 -14.22 3.70
C PHE A 16 4.58 -12.94 3.89
N ARG A 17 5.33 -12.56 2.84
CA ARG A 17 6.25 -11.42 2.87
C ARG A 17 5.48 -10.10 2.96
N LEU A 18 6.02 -9.18 3.74
CA LEU A 18 5.61 -7.78 3.77
C LEU A 18 6.07 -7.08 2.50
N ARG A 19 5.30 -6.10 2.00
CA ARG A 19 5.66 -5.29 0.82
C ARG A 19 5.64 -3.79 1.13
N ALA A 20 6.43 -3.04 0.38
CA ALA A 20 6.25 -1.60 0.20
C ALA A 20 5.69 -1.36 -1.22
N ARG A 21 4.68 -0.52 -1.32
CA ARG A 21 3.96 -0.23 -2.57
C ARG A 21 3.95 1.27 -2.79
N ALA A 22 4.64 1.73 -3.83
CA ALA A 22 4.72 3.15 -4.16
C ALA A 22 3.77 3.50 -5.31
N PHE A 23 3.08 4.63 -5.14
CA PHE A 23 2.22 5.25 -6.13
C PHE A 23 2.77 6.66 -6.37
N ILE A 24 3.20 6.92 -7.60
CA ILE A 24 3.67 8.26 -8.00
C ILE A 24 2.68 8.83 -9.01
N VAL A 25 2.18 10.03 -8.70
CA VAL A 25 1.34 10.82 -9.60
C VAL A 25 2.10 12.09 -9.91
N ALA A 26 2.27 12.38 -11.19
CA ALA A 26 2.97 13.57 -11.67
C ALA A 26 2.18 14.30 -12.76
N GLU A 27 2.21 15.62 -12.70
CA GLU A 27 1.80 16.47 -13.82
C GLU A 27 2.85 16.42 -14.95
N PRO A 28 2.47 16.53 -16.23
CA PRO A 28 3.38 16.38 -17.37
C PRO A 28 4.61 17.31 -17.34
N LYS A 29 4.50 18.48 -16.69
CA LYS A 29 5.59 19.46 -16.52
C LYS A 29 5.54 20.12 -15.14
N GLY A 30 5.06 19.39 -14.13
CA GLY A 30 4.69 20.02 -12.87
C GLY A 30 4.96 19.18 -11.64
N ASN A 31 4.09 19.38 -10.66
CA ASN A 31 4.26 18.80 -9.34
C ASN A 31 4.11 17.27 -9.40
N ARG A 32 4.76 16.60 -8.45
CA ARG A 32 4.59 15.17 -8.24
C ARG A 32 4.36 14.88 -6.77
N VAL A 33 3.60 13.83 -6.51
CA VAL A 33 3.38 13.27 -5.18
C VAL A 33 3.69 11.79 -5.21
N VAL A 34 4.35 11.31 -4.15
CA VAL A 34 4.62 9.90 -3.88
C VAL A 34 3.83 9.49 -2.66
N PHE A 35 3.07 8.42 -2.76
CA PHE A 35 2.46 7.76 -1.61
C PHE A 35 3.01 6.33 -1.51
N VAL A 36 3.55 5.97 -0.35
CA VAL A 36 4.03 4.62 -0.06
C VAL A 36 3.12 3.98 0.96
N ASN A 37 2.50 2.86 0.58
CA ASN A 37 1.77 1.99 1.48
C ASN A 37 2.67 0.83 1.91
N LEU A 38 2.95 0.74 3.20
CA LEU A 38 3.90 -0.18 3.80
C LEU A 38 3.17 -1.24 4.61
N ASP A 39 3.50 -2.52 4.37
CA ASP A 39 3.07 -3.62 5.22
C ASP A 39 3.83 -3.61 6.56
N ALA A 40 3.49 -2.66 7.42
CA ALA A 40 4.03 -2.50 8.77
C ALA A 40 2.95 -1.99 9.74
N CYS A 41 3.26 -2.04 11.03
CA CYS A 41 2.35 -1.55 12.06
C CYS A 41 2.13 -0.02 11.99
N MET A 42 3.16 0.75 11.66
CA MET A 42 3.03 2.19 11.46
C MET A 42 4.16 2.69 10.56
N ALA A 43 3.99 3.90 10.02
CA ALA A 43 5.14 4.65 9.53
C ALA A 43 5.98 5.15 10.73
N SER A 44 7.24 5.46 10.48
CA SER A 44 8.20 5.90 11.50
C SER A 44 8.84 7.21 11.06
N GLN A 45 9.02 8.13 12.01
CA GLN A 45 9.65 9.43 11.74
C GLN A 45 11.12 9.25 11.27
N ILE A 46 11.93 8.44 11.96
CA ILE A 46 13.31 8.17 11.55
C ILE A 46 13.36 7.46 10.19
N VAL A 47 12.40 6.59 9.88
CA VAL A 47 12.29 5.97 8.55
C VAL A 47 12.02 7.04 7.49
N LYS A 48 11.07 7.94 7.74
CA LYS A 48 10.73 9.04 6.84
C LYS A 48 11.93 9.98 6.60
N ILE A 49 12.64 10.36 7.66
CA ILE A 49 13.84 11.21 7.57
C ILE A 49 14.89 10.51 6.71
N LYS A 50 15.21 9.24 6.99
CA LYS A 50 16.26 8.52 6.26
C LYS A 50 15.91 8.28 4.79
N VAL A 51 14.64 7.98 4.50
CA VAL A 51 14.16 7.85 3.11
C VAL A 51 14.30 9.18 2.36
N ILE A 52 13.90 10.30 2.96
CA ILE A 52 14.06 11.62 2.31
C ILE A 52 15.53 11.97 2.09
N GLU A 53 16.41 11.70 3.06
CA GLU A 53 17.86 11.89 2.91
C GLU A 53 18.40 11.16 1.67
N ARG A 54 18.08 9.86 1.52
CA ARG A 54 18.52 9.05 0.37
C ARG A 54 17.90 9.49 -0.95
N LEU A 55 16.62 9.86 -0.94
CA LEU A 55 15.96 10.38 -2.15
C LEU A 55 16.53 11.73 -2.56
N LYS A 56 16.93 12.59 -1.61
CA LYS A 56 17.55 13.88 -1.90
C LYS A 56 18.94 13.71 -2.51
N GLU A 57 19.73 12.77 -2.01
CA GLU A 57 21.03 12.42 -2.60
C GLU A 57 20.87 11.95 -4.06
N ARG A 58 19.81 11.18 -4.35
CA ARG A 58 19.58 10.61 -5.69
C ARG A 58 18.90 11.58 -6.67
N TYR A 59 17.93 12.35 -6.20
CA TYR A 59 17.00 13.10 -7.06
C TYR A 59 16.97 14.61 -6.75
N GLY A 60 17.86 15.12 -5.89
CA GLY A 60 17.84 16.51 -5.44
C GLY A 60 16.53 16.85 -4.75
N ASP A 61 15.97 18.03 -5.04
CA ASP A 61 14.74 18.51 -4.38
C ASP A 61 13.44 17.97 -5.01
N LEU A 62 13.53 16.94 -5.85
CA LEU A 62 12.37 16.34 -6.52
C LEU A 62 11.40 15.66 -5.54
N TYR A 63 11.96 15.02 -4.51
CA TYR A 63 11.23 14.30 -3.47
C TYR A 63 11.61 14.84 -2.10
N THR A 64 10.64 15.47 -1.43
CA THR A 64 10.81 16.15 -0.15
C THR A 64 9.76 15.69 0.84
N GLU A 65 9.83 16.21 2.06
CA GLU A 65 8.84 16.01 3.12
C GLU A 65 7.45 16.46 2.69
N LYS A 66 7.36 17.42 1.76
CA LYS A 66 6.08 18.01 1.30
C LYS A 66 5.30 17.11 0.35
N ASN A 67 5.99 16.25 -0.40
CA ASN A 67 5.35 15.49 -1.48
C ASN A 67 5.59 13.97 -1.42
N VAL A 68 6.23 13.47 -0.36
CA VAL A 68 6.35 12.03 -0.12
C VAL A 68 5.57 11.67 1.16
N ALA A 69 4.56 10.81 1.05
CA ALA A 69 3.82 10.26 2.17
C ALA A 69 4.17 8.78 2.35
N ILE A 70 4.34 8.34 3.60
CA ILE A 70 4.56 6.93 3.94
C ILE A 70 3.50 6.56 4.99
N SER A 71 2.74 5.50 4.72
CA SER A 71 1.68 5.02 5.59
C SER A 71 1.87 3.53 5.85
N GLY A 72 1.69 3.10 7.10
CA GLY A 72 1.65 1.68 7.45
C GLY A 72 0.21 1.17 7.42
N ILE A 73 -0.02 -0.04 6.90
CA ILE A 73 -1.35 -0.67 6.89
C ILE A 73 -1.86 -1.05 8.29
N HIS A 74 -1.03 -0.87 9.32
CA HIS A 74 -1.32 -1.24 10.70
C HIS A 74 -1.47 -2.75 10.94
N THR A 75 -0.62 -3.56 10.29
CA THR A 75 -0.45 -4.98 10.64
C THR A 75 0.26 -5.11 12.00
N HIS A 76 -0.30 -5.90 12.91
CA HIS A 76 0.32 -6.26 14.19
C HIS A 76 1.23 -7.50 14.07
N ALA A 77 1.42 -8.01 12.84
CA ALA A 77 2.21 -9.19 12.54
C ALA A 77 3.52 -8.88 11.79
N GLY A 78 4.07 -7.67 11.96
CA GLY A 78 5.38 -7.27 11.45
C GLY A 78 6.51 -7.29 12.51
N PRO A 79 7.79 -7.28 12.09
CA PRO A 79 8.91 -7.08 13.02
C PRO A 79 8.85 -5.69 13.69
N GLY A 80 9.44 -5.57 14.88
CA GLY A 80 9.52 -4.33 15.65
C GLY A 80 10.88 -3.65 15.55
N GLY A 81 11.19 -2.73 16.47
CA GLY A 81 12.52 -2.13 16.60
C GLY A 81 12.93 -1.11 15.53
N TYR A 82 12.02 -0.58 14.70
CA TYR A 82 12.32 0.41 13.65
C TYR A 82 11.84 1.85 13.98
N LEU A 83 11.42 2.08 15.22
CA LEU A 83 10.91 3.36 15.72
C LEU A 83 11.97 4.01 16.61
N GLN A 84 12.08 5.34 16.63
CA GLN A 84 13.14 6.04 17.37
C GLN A 84 12.83 6.29 18.86
N TYR A 85 11.56 6.26 19.25
CA TYR A 85 11.14 6.65 20.60
C TYR A 85 11.04 5.45 21.54
N VAL A 86 11.55 5.62 22.76
CA VAL A 86 11.61 4.60 23.83
C VAL A 86 10.27 3.88 24.03
N VAL A 87 9.17 4.64 24.05
CA VAL A 87 7.81 4.12 24.24
C VAL A 87 7.45 3.01 23.24
N TYR A 88 7.99 3.06 22.02
CA TYR A 88 7.69 2.07 20.99
C TYR A 88 8.69 0.92 20.92
N ILE A 89 9.94 1.12 21.35
CA ILE A 89 11.01 0.11 21.25
C ILE A 89 11.18 -0.75 22.50
N VAL A 90 10.56 -0.37 23.63
CA VAL A 90 10.68 -1.13 24.90
C VAL A 90 10.28 -2.60 24.74
N THR A 91 9.21 -2.88 23.99
CA THR A 91 8.74 -4.26 23.74
C THR A 91 9.48 -4.96 22.60
N SER A 92 10.35 -4.24 21.89
CA SER A 92 11.29 -4.78 20.91
C SER A 92 12.70 -4.98 21.48
N PHE A 93 12.88 -4.72 22.78
CA PHE A 93 14.18 -4.74 23.47
C PHE A 93 15.22 -3.79 22.86
N GLY A 94 14.75 -2.68 22.27
CA GLY A 94 15.60 -1.65 21.67
C GLY A 94 15.40 -1.48 20.17
N PHE A 95 16.35 -0.79 19.55
CA PHE A 95 16.38 -0.52 18.13
C PHE A 95 17.03 -1.69 17.39
N VAL A 96 16.35 -2.21 16.37
CA VAL A 96 16.79 -3.37 15.58
C VAL A 96 17.15 -2.88 14.18
N HIS A 97 18.45 -2.67 13.95
CA HIS A 97 18.98 -2.15 12.69
C HIS A 97 18.48 -2.94 11.47
N GLN A 98 18.48 -4.28 11.53
CA GLN A 98 18.00 -5.08 10.39
C GLN A 98 16.53 -4.79 10.02
N SER A 99 15.69 -4.50 11.01
CA SER A 99 14.27 -4.16 10.76
C SER A 99 14.13 -2.74 10.21
N PHE A 100 14.94 -1.81 10.70
CA PHE A 100 14.97 -0.44 10.19
C PHE A 100 15.50 -0.37 8.76
N ASP A 101 16.68 -0.95 8.51
CA ASP A 101 17.39 -0.88 7.24
C ASP A 101 16.57 -1.53 6.13
N VAL A 102 15.98 -2.72 6.37
CA VAL A 102 15.15 -3.39 5.35
C VAL A 102 13.91 -2.58 4.98
N ILE A 103 13.31 -1.87 5.94
CA ILE A 103 12.15 -1.00 5.69
C ILE A 103 12.57 0.21 4.86
N VAL A 104 13.66 0.90 5.24
CA VAL A 104 14.18 2.06 4.50
C VAL A 104 14.55 1.65 3.07
N ASP A 105 15.32 0.56 2.92
CA ASP A 105 15.74 0.02 1.63
C ASP A 105 14.54 -0.37 0.77
N GLY A 106 13.53 -1.02 1.36
CA GLY A 106 12.33 -1.42 0.63
C GLY A 106 11.52 -0.25 0.11
N ILE A 107 11.39 0.81 0.92
CA ILE A 107 10.69 2.05 0.54
C ILE A 107 11.47 2.78 -0.56
N GLU A 108 12.78 2.95 -0.40
CA GLU A 108 13.61 3.61 -1.41
C GLU A 108 13.51 2.88 -2.75
N LYS A 109 13.71 1.56 -2.75
CA LYS A 109 13.65 0.73 -3.95
C LYS A 109 12.29 0.79 -4.64
N CYS A 110 11.18 0.74 -3.90
CA CYS A 110 9.86 0.81 -4.55
C CYS A 110 9.59 2.21 -5.14
N ILE A 111 10.10 3.28 -4.52
CA ILE A 111 10.01 4.64 -5.09
C ILE A 111 10.85 4.76 -6.36
N ILE A 112 12.08 4.22 -6.37
CA ILE A 112 12.94 4.20 -7.56
C ILE A 112 12.22 3.47 -8.71
N GLN A 113 11.70 2.27 -8.46
CA GLN A 113 10.97 1.49 -9.48
C GLN A 113 9.75 2.24 -10.00
N ALA A 114 8.96 2.87 -9.12
CA ALA A 114 7.80 3.65 -9.55
C ALA A 114 8.21 4.92 -10.32
N HIS A 115 9.33 5.55 -9.98
CA HIS A 115 9.87 6.72 -10.68
C HIS A 115 10.33 6.36 -12.11
N GLU A 116 11.09 5.28 -12.24
CA GLU A 116 11.66 4.81 -13.52
C GLU A 116 10.58 4.28 -14.47
N ASN A 117 9.40 3.96 -13.95
CA ASN A 117 8.29 3.45 -14.73
C ASN A 117 7.12 4.44 -14.80
N LEU A 118 7.33 5.75 -14.70
CA LEU A 118 6.24 6.75 -14.88
C LEU A 118 5.74 6.81 -16.33
N ARG A 119 4.42 6.77 -16.55
CA ARG A 119 3.80 6.77 -17.90
C ARG A 119 2.44 7.46 -17.98
N PRO A 120 2.00 7.94 -19.15
CA PRO A 120 0.74 8.66 -19.28
C PRO A 120 -0.47 7.79 -18.94
N GLY A 121 -1.42 8.37 -18.21
CA GLY A 121 -2.59 7.65 -17.76
C GLY A 121 -3.65 8.52 -17.09
N SER A 122 -4.62 7.85 -16.50
CA SER A 122 -5.80 8.44 -15.85
C SER A 122 -6.04 7.83 -14.46
N ILE A 123 -6.53 8.66 -13.52
CA ILE A 123 -6.99 8.22 -12.19
C ILE A 123 -8.52 8.21 -12.18
N PHE A 124 -9.11 7.12 -11.70
CA PHE A 124 -10.53 7.05 -11.40
C PHE A 124 -10.74 6.87 -9.91
N VAL A 125 -11.79 7.49 -9.38
CA VAL A 125 -12.20 7.34 -7.97
C VAL A 125 -13.54 6.64 -7.92
N ASN A 126 -13.67 5.67 -7.02
CA ASN A 126 -14.97 5.09 -6.70
C ASN A 126 -15.13 4.91 -5.19
N LYS A 127 -16.38 4.84 -4.74
CA LYS A 127 -16.76 4.61 -3.35
C LYS A 127 -17.80 3.51 -3.27
N GLY A 128 -17.70 2.68 -2.24
CA GLY A 128 -18.67 1.61 -2.00
C GLY A 128 -18.81 1.30 -0.51
N GLU A 129 -19.98 0.80 -0.12
CA GLU A 129 -20.22 0.34 1.24
C GLU A 129 -19.71 -1.10 1.41
N LEU A 130 -18.81 -1.32 2.37
CA LEU A 130 -18.33 -2.64 2.76
C LEU A 130 -18.84 -3.00 4.15
N LEU A 131 -19.82 -3.88 4.18
CA LEU A 131 -20.41 -4.41 5.41
C LEU A 131 -19.54 -5.54 5.99
N ASP A 132 -19.72 -5.81 7.28
CA ASP A 132 -19.15 -6.99 7.97
C ASP A 132 -17.61 -7.14 7.96
N ALA A 133 -16.87 -6.09 7.59
CA ALA A 133 -15.40 -6.08 7.60
C ALA A 133 -14.76 -5.43 8.86
N GLY A 134 -15.54 -5.28 9.93
CA GLY A 134 -15.07 -4.73 11.20
C GLY A 134 -16.19 -4.29 12.15
N VAL A 135 -15.81 -4.08 13.41
CA VAL A 135 -16.69 -3.64 14.51
C VAL A 135 -16.06 -2.47 15.27
N ASN A 136 -16.89 -1.67 15.96
CA ASN A 136 -16.40 -0.66 16.87
C ASN A 136 -15.97 -1.31 18.20
N ARG A 137 -14.67 -1.27 18.52
CA ARG A 137 -14.13 -1.84 19.76
C ARG A 137 -14.32 -0.97 21.01
N SER A 138 -14.85 0.25 20.85
CA SER A 138 -15.11 1.20 21.93
C SER A 138 -16.47 1.88 21.75
N PRO A 139 -17.58 1.12 21.71
CA PRO A 139 -18.91 1.66 21.41
C PRO A 139 -19.37 2.65 22.49
N SER A 140 -19.01 2.44 23.76
CA SER A 140 -19.32 3.37 24.85
C SER A 140 -18.67 4.73 24.66
N ALA A 141 -17.41 4.76 24.22
CA ALA A 141 -16.71 6.02 23.90
C ALA A 141 -17.35 6.72 22.70
N TYR A 142 -17.78 5.98 21.67
CA TYR A 142 -18.52 6.55 20.55
C TYR A 142 -19.82 7.23 21.00
N LEU A 143 -20.53 6.67 21.99
CA LEU A 143 -21.77 7.26 22.52
C LEU A 143 -21.56 8.61 23.22
N ASN A 144 -20.34 8.93 23.65
CA ASN A 144 -19.99 10.23 24.22
C ASN A 144 -19.90 11.34 23.16
N ASN A 145 -19.85 11.01 21.86
CA ASN A 145 -19.95 12.00 20.80
C ASN A 145 -21.34 12.68 20.84
N PRO A 146 -21.43 14.00 20.58
CA PRO A 146 -22.69 14.73 20.58
C PRO A 146 -23.79 14.02 19.80
N ALA A 147 -24.99 13.92 20.38
CA ALA A 147 -26.09 13.20 19.74
C ALA A 147 -26.44 13.77 18.34
N ALA A 148 -26.29 15.09 18.17
CA ALA A 148 -26.50 15.75 16.88
C ALA A 148 -25.47 15.35 15.80
N GLU A 149 -24.24 15.01 16.21
CA GLU A 149 -23.22 14.50 15.30
C GLU A 149 -23.48 13.04 14.95
N ARG A 150 -23.75 12.18 15.94
CA ARG A 150 -24.00 10.75 15.72
C ARG A 150 -25.17 10.50 14.76
N ARG A 151 -26.22 11.32 14.82
CA ARG A 151 -27.39 11.24 13.92
C ARG A 151 -27.05 11.48 12.44
N LYS A 152 -25.87 12.02 12.11
CA LYS A 152 -25.41 12.20 10.72
C LYS A 152 -24.90 10.89 10.09
N TYR A 153 -24.65 9.85 10.90
CA TYR A 153 -24.05 8.60 10.45
C TYR A 153 -24.99 7.42 10.70
N ARG A 154 -25.08 6.52 9.73
CA ARG A 154 -25.91 5.30 9.83
C ARG A 154 -25.33 4.26 10.80
N TYR A 155 -24.01 4.22 10.94
CA TYR A 155 -23.28 3.23 11.74
C TYR A 155 -22.29 3.91 12.69
N ASN A 156 -21.86 3.16 13.71
CA ASN A 156 -20.79 3.58 14.63
C ASN A 156 -19.38 3.16 14.16
N VAL A 157 -19.28 2.66 12.94
CA VAL A 157 -18.03 2.39 12.21
C VAL A 157 -18.18 2.98 10.83
N ASP A 158 -17.09 3.43 10.24
CA ASP A 158 -17.10 3.84 8.84
C ASP A 158 -17.14 2.60 7.94
N LYS A 159 -18.13 2.56 7.05
CA LYS A 159 -18.38 1.45 6.13
C LYS A 159 -18.00 1.82 4.69
N GLU A 160 -17.60 3.06 4.41
CA GLU A 160 -17.22 3.48 3.06
C GLU A 160 -15.77 3.05 2.76
N MET A 161 -15.60 2.29 1.68
CA MET A 161 -14.30 2.07 1.07
C MET A 161 -14.15 3.04 -0.10
N THR A 162 -13.04 3.77 -0.14
CA THR A 162 -12.64 4.61 -1.28
C THR A 162 -11.54 3.93 -2.07
N LEU A 163 -11.75 3.75 -3.37
CA LEU A 163 -10.82 3.15 -4.31
C LEU A 163 -10.29 4.22 -5.28
N LEU A 164 -8.97 4.25 -5.50
CA LEU A 164 -8.35 4.86 -6.67
C LEU A 164 -7.91 3.76 -7.64
N LYS A 165 -8.28 3.90 -8.90
CA LYS A 165 -7.84 3.04 -10.00
C LYS A 165 -6.87 3.82 -10.88
N PHE A 166 -5.72 3.23 -11.15
CA PHE A 166 -4.68 3.77 -12.01
C PHE A 166 -4.76 3.04 -13.36
N VAL A 167 -4.89 3.79 -14.45
CA VAL A 167 -5.01 3.25 -15.81
C VAL A 167 -3.97 3.93 -16.68
N ASP A 168 -3.08 3.14 -17.28
CA ASP A 168 -2.15 3.54 -18.32
C ASP A 168 -2.89 3.67 -19.66
N ASP A 169 -2.53 4.67 -20.45
CA ASP A 169 -3.20 4.98 -21.72
C ASP A 169 -3.03 3.86 -22.76
N ASP A 170 -1.92 3.12 -22.72
CA ASP A 170 -1.62 2.04 -23.67
C ASP A 170 -1.98 0.65 -23.10
N TRP A 171 -1.72 0.42 -21.82
CA TRP A 171 -1.73 -0.92 -21.21
C TRP A 171 -3.00 -1.18 -20.37
N GLY A 172 -3.82 -0.15 -20.15
CA GLY A 172 -5.04 -0.27 -19.36
C GLY A 172 -4.75 -0.26 -17.85
N PRO A 173 -5.51 -0.99 -17.01
CA PRO A 173 -5.34 -0.91 -15.56
C PRO A 173 -3.94 -1.34 -15.11
N VAL A 174 -3.29 -0.54 -14.27
CA VAL A 174 -1.93 -0.81 -13.76
C VAL A 174 -1.84 -0.86 -12.24
N GLY A 175 -2.89 -0.43 -11.53
CA GLY A 175 -2.89 -0.47 -10.08
C GLY A 175 -4.19 -0.01 -9.45
N SER A 176 -4.32 -0.29 -8.15
CA SER A 176 -5.39 0.25 -7.32
C SER A 176 -4.90 0.58 -5.92
N PHE A 177 -5.51 1.59 -5.31
CA PHE A 177 -5.30 1.97 -3.93
C PHE A 177 -6.64 2.01 -3.20
N ASN A 178 -6.74 1.40 -2.02
CA ASN A 178 -7.98 1.33 -1.25
C ASN A 178 -7.82 1.89 0.16
N TRP A 179 -8.67 2.84 0.54
CA TRP A 179 -8.86 3.29 1.92
C TRP A 179 -10.11 2.64 2.51
N PHE A 180 -9.93 1.93 3.63
CA PHE A 180 -11.02 1.38 4.43
C PHE A 180 -10.55 1.19 5.88
N PRO A 181 -11.28 1.70 6.90
CA PRO A 181 -10.81 1.65 8.28
C PRO A 181 -11.12 0.30 8.95
N THR A 182 -10.09 -0.53 9.08
CA THR A 182 -10.11 -1.73 9.92
C THR A 182 -8.71 -1.99 10.45
N HIS A 183 -8.58 -2.55 11.65
CA HIS A 183 -7.27 -2.85 12.24
C HIS A 183 -6.65 -4.09 11.58
N GLY A 184 -5.34 -4.08 11.34
CA GLY A 184 -4.58 -5.26 10.93
C GLY A 184 -4.28 -6.17 12.12
N THR A 185 -5.33 -6.69 12.75
CA THR A 185 -5.28 -7.52 13.98
C THR A 185 -6.06 -8.83 13.83
N SER A 186 -6.15 -9.37 12.62
CA SER A 186 -6.75 -10.70 12.38
C SER A 186 -5.83 -11.80 12.89
N MET A 187 -4.52 -11.61 12.72
CA MET A 187 -3.48 -12.40 13.37
C MET A 187 -3.37 -11.94 14.82
N SER A 188 -3.69 -12.81 15.77
CA SER A 188 -3.74 -12.47 17.20
C SER A 188 -2.34 -12.28 17.82
N ARG A 189 -2.29 -11.86 19.10
CA ARG A 189 -1.05 -11.74 19.89
C ARG A 189 -0.29 -13.05 20.11
N THR A 190 -0.89 -14.20 19.82
CA THR A 190 -0.24 -15.53 19.92
C THR A 190 0.38 -15.97 18.60
N ASN A 191 0.11 -15.28 17.49
CA ASN A 191 0.79 -15.53 16.23
C ASN A 191 2.27 -15.13 16.30
N SER A 192 3.14 -16.02 15.82
CA SER A 192 4.58 -15.81 15.68
C SER A 192 5.05 -15.72 14.22
N LEU A 193 4.14 -15.76 13.23
CA LEU A 193 4.51 -15.69 11.82
C LEU A 193 4.39 -14.26 11.28
N ILE A 194 5.40 -13.80 10.55
CA ILE A 194 5.36 -12.50 9.86
C ILE A 194 4.24 -12.51 8.82
N SER A 195 3.39 -11.47 8.82
CA SER A 195 2.21 -11.37 7.97
C SER A 195 1.78 -9.91 7.75
N GLY A 196 1.26 -9.62 6.56
CA GLY A 196 0.59 -8.35 6.26
C GLY A 196 -0.86 -8.27 6.80
N ASP A 197 -1.31 -9.29 7.55
CA ASP A 197 -2.67 -9.38 8.12
C ASP A 197 -3.76 -9.29 7.03
N ASN A 198 -4.97 -8.87 7.38
CA ASN A 198 -6.12 -8.75 6.47
C ASN A 198 -5.85 -7.80 5.29
N LYS A 199 -5.22 -6.64 5.51
CA LYS A 199 -4.94 -5.65 4.47
C LYS A 199 -3.84 -6.09 3.53
N GLY A 200 -2.79 -6.70 4.04
CA GLY A 200 -1.74 -7.29 3.22
C GLY A 200 -2.25 -8.48 2.42
N ALA A 201 -3.13 -9.31 3.01
CA ALA A 201 -3.80 -10.40 2.30
C ALA A 201 -4.72 -9.87 1.19
N ALA A 202 -5.54 -8.85 1.46
CA ALA A 202 -6.39 -8.22 0.45
C ALA A 202 -5.57 -7.64 -0.72
N ALA A 203 -4.46 -6.96 -0.41
CA ALA A 203 -3.55 -6.46 -1.43
C ALA A 203 -2.94 -7.60 -2.26
N ARG A 204 -2.46 -8.66 -1.59
CA ARG A 204 -1.93 -9.85 -2.26
C ARG A 204 -2.96 -10.51 -3.16
N PHE A 205 -4.20 -10.70 -2.70
CA PHE A 205 -5.24 -11.33 -3.51
C PHE A 205 -5.57 -10.50 -4.75
N MET A 206 -5.55 -9.17 -4.64
CA MET A 206 -5.71 -8.30 -5.80
C MET A 206 -4.53 -8.41 -6.78
N GLU A 207 -3.29 -8.45 -6.27
CA GLU A 207 -2.08 -8.66 -7.08
C GLU A 207 -2.13 -10.01 -7.82
N ASP A 208 -2.35 -11.10 -7.08
CA ASP A 208 -2.38 -12.47 -7.60
C ASP A 208 -3.52 -12.63 -8.64
N TRP A 209 -4.70 -12.05 -8.39
CA TRP A 209 -5.81 -12.03 -9.36
C TRP A 209 -5.47 -11.26 -10.64
N PHE A 210 -4.82 -10.11 -10.51
CA PHE A 210 -4.45 -9.27 -11.65
C PHE A 210 -3.40 -9.95 -12.54
N GLU A 211 -2.41 -10.62 -11.93
CA GLU A 211 -1.40 -11.41 -12.65
C GLU A 211 -2.03 -12.57 -13.44
N GLN A 212 -2.97 -13.31 -12.82
CA GLN A 212 -3.66 -14.41 -13.48
C GLN A 212 -4.47 -13.95 -14.70
N LYS A 213 -5.23 -12.84 -14.57
CA LYS A 213 -5.99 -12.26 -15.68
C LYS A 213 -5.10 -11.74 -16.81
N GLY A 214 -3.91 -11.23 -16.48
CA GLY A 214 -2.92 -10.83 -17.47
C GLY A 214 -2.40 -12.02 -18.28
N SER A 215 -2.12 -13.15 -17.62
CA SER A 215 -1.68 -14.38 -18.27
C SER A 215 -2.73 -14.96 -19.21
N GLU A 216 -3.99 -15.05 -18.77
CA GLU A 216 -5.11 -15.52 -19.61
C GLU A 216 -5.26 -14.70 -20.90
N ARG A 217 -5.07 -13.37 -20.80
CA ARG A 217 -5.15 -12.48 -21.96
C ARG A 217 -3.99 -12.71 -22.93
N MET A 218 -2.79 -13.00 -22.43
CA MET A 218 -1.63 -13.27 -23.28
C MET A 218 -1.75 -14.64 -23.97
N ASP A 219 -2.25 -15.67 -23.26
CA ASP A 219 -2.53 -16.98 -23.84
C ASP A 219 -3.64 -16.92 -24.90
N SER A 220 -4.66 -16.07 -24.71
CA SER A 220 -5.72 -15.89 -25.72
C SER A 220 -5.26 -15.19 -27.00
N VAL A 221 -4.18 -14.39 -26.94
CA VAL A 221 -3.60 -13.70 -28.11
C VAL A 221 -2.67 -14.63 -28.90
N VAL A 222 -2.19 -15.72 -28.30
CA VAL A 222 -1.29 -16.68 -28.95
C VAL A 222 -2.05 -17.73 -29.81
N PHE A 223 -3.39 -17.72 -29.83
CA PHE A 223 -4.20 -18.67 -30.61
C PHE A 223 -5.00 -18.08 -31.78
N GLU A 224 -4.78 -16.82 -32.17
CA GLU A 224 -5.42 -16.23 -33.35
C GLU A 224 -4.38 -15.64 -34.32
N ASP A 225 -3.69 -16.51 -35.06
CA ASP A 225 -3.15 -16.15 -36.37
C ASP A 225 -3.48 -17.25 -37.38
N GLU A 226 -4.44 -16.95 -38.27
CA GLU A 226 -4.52 -17.35 -39.69
C GLU A 226 -5.82 -16.76 -40.28
N GLY A 227 -5.72 -15.59 -40.94
CA GLY A 227 -6.68 -15.16 -41.98
C GLY A 227 -7.41 -13.81 -41.80
N LEU A 228 -6.91 -12.75 -42.46
CA LEU A 228 -7.56 -11.42 -42.66
C LEU A 228 -8.44 -11.39 -43.95
N PRO A 229 -9.24 -10.32 -44.28
CA PRO A 229 -9.76 -9.17 -43.49
C PRO A 229 -11.26 -8.80 -43.76
N ARG A 230 -11.93 -7.95 -42.92
CA ARG A 230 -12.96 -6.97 -43.39
C ARG A 230 -13.43 -5.90 -42.35
N ARG A 231 -13.28 -4.63 -42.79
CA ARG A 231 -13.89 -3.29 -42.50
C ARG A 231 -14.91 -3.00 -41.36
N ILE A 232 -14.55 -1.95 -40.60
CA ILE A 232 -15.25 -0.68 -40.22
C ILE A 232 -16.56 -0.71 -39.38
N SER A 233 -16.53 -0.12 -38.18
CA SER A 233 -17.26 1.14 -37.88
C SER A 233 -16.89 1.78 -36.54
N ASN A 234 -16.63 3.09 -36.59
CA ASN A 234 -16.38 3.98 -35.47
C ASN A 234 -17.68 4.30 -34.73
N ILE A 235 -17.68 4.20 -33.40
CA ILE A 235 -18.56 4.99 -32.53
C ILE A 235 -17.71 5.63 -31.44
N ILE A 236 -17.51 6.94 -31.57
CA ILE A 236 -16.98 7.84 -30.54
C ILE A 236 -18.04 7.98 -29.44
N PRO A 237 -17.66 8.02 -28.16
CA PRO A 237 -18.27 8.99 -27.25
C PRO A 237 -17.23 9.93 -26.64
N ARG A 238 -17.48 11.21 -26.96
CA ARG A 238 -17.18 12.48 -26.29
C ARG A 238 -16.04 12.52 -25.26
N ARG A 239 -15.04 13.35 -25.62
CA ARG A 239 -14.11 14.03 -24.72
C ARG A 239 -14.83 14.60 -23.50
N HIS A 240 -14.46 14.10 -22.32
CA HIS A 240 -14.43 14.90 -21.10
C HIS A 240 -12.97 15.22 -20.79
N ASP A 241 -12.72 16.41 -20.25
CA ASP A 241 -11.39 17.00 -19.98
C ASP A 241 -10.37 15.98 -19.46
N LYS A 242 -9.47 15.55 -20.34
CA LYS A 242 -8.31 14.74 -20.00
C LYS A 242 -7.22 15.66 -19.45
N ARG A 243 -7.05 15.69 -18.13
CA ARG A 243 -5.77 16.10 -17.55
C ARG A 243 -4.80 14.93 -17.76
N MET A 244 -3.85 15.07 -18.69
CA MET A 244 -2.75 14.12 -18.82
C MET A 244 -2.00 14.05 -17.48
N LEU A 245 -1.89 12.88 -16.88
CA LEU A 245 -1.07 12.62 -15.69
C LEU A 245 -0.15 11.44 -16.01
N LEU A 246 1.09 11.51 -15.54
CA LEU A 246 2.00 10.36 -15.56
C LEU A 246 1.81 9.57 -14.25
N MET A 247 1.56 8.26 -14.31
CA MET A 247 1.14 7.44 -13.18
C MET A 247 1.66 6.02 -13.25
N LEU A 248 2.25 5.49 -12.17
CA LEU A 248 2.40 4.05 -12.02
C LEU A 248 2.47 3.54 -10.57
N CYS A 249 2.18 2.26 -10.44
CA CYS A 249 2.14 1.46 -9.21
C CYS A 249 3.02 0.22 -9.41
N PHE A 250 4.04 0.03 -8.58
CA PHE A 250 4.85 -1.20 -8.61
C PHE A 250 5.13 -1.75 -7.21
N TRP A 251 5.33 -3.06 -7.16
CA TRP A 251 5.27 -3.89 -5.96
C TRP A 251 6.64 -4.53 -5.70
N MET A 252 7.12 -4.48 -4.45
CA MET A 252 8.35 -5.20 -4.07
C MET A 252 8.17 -5.99 -2.77
N LYS A 253 8.61 -7.25 -2.76
CA LYS A 253 8.71 -8.10 -1.57
C LYS A 253 9.89 -7.62 -0.70
N LEU A 254 9.64 -7.27 0.56
CA LEU A 254 10.70 -7.08 1.56
C LEU A 254 11.33 -8.45 1.88
N LEU A 255 12.57 -8.65 1.44
CA LEU A 255 13.38 -9.81 1.83
C LEU A 255 14.11 -9.48 3.13
N ALA A 256 13.54 -9.88 4.28
CA ALA A 256 14.35 -10.10 5.47
C ALA A 256 15.17 -11.38 5.25
N SER A 257 16.49 -11.23 5.13
CA SER A 257 17.45 -12.32 5.27
C SER A 257 17.72 -12.50 6.76
N PHE A 258 17.19 -13.57 7.36
CA PHE A 258 17.61 -13.99 8.69
C PHE A 258 18.86 -14.84 8.52
N SER A 259 20.03 -14.23 8.65
CA SER A 259 21.27 -14.98 8.86
C SER A 259 21.31 -15.39 10.33
N THR A 260 20.92 -16.62 10.63
CA THR A 260 21.32 -17.30 11.86
C THR A 260 22.81 -17.60 11.77
N GLN A 261 23.64 -16.78 12.41
CA GLN A 261 24.94 -17.25 12.89
C GLN A 261 24.80 -17.52 14.38
N ILE A 262 24.97 -18.80 14.72
CA ILE A 262 25.25 -19.30 16.07
C ILE A 262 26.64 -18.83 16.47
#